data_AF-A0A8T1FAT3-F1
#
_entry.id   AF-A0A8T1FAT3-F1
#
_cell.length_a   1.000
_cell.length_b   1.000
_cell.length_c   1.000
_cell.angle_alpha   90.00
_cell.angle_beta   90.00
_cell.angle_gamma   90.00
#
_symmetry.space_group_name_H-M   'P 1'
#
loop_
_entity.id
_entity.type
_entity.pdbx_description
1 polymer ?
#
loop_
_entity_poly.entity_id
_entity_poly.type
_entity_poly.pdbx_seq_one_letter_code
_entity_poly.pdbx_strand_id
1 'polypeptide(L)'
;MIKLRSLNQAAKLGLKTSLRPVIRQETRWSSTFMMLDRYFKLLEFVKDDANLEDALPTRAENPPLKALHAKLTNVESVTKALLSTKYLGERADIVNAADFEAVCVKIQEGRAHQLSCAQKAAVSQLAAREAPDTGAASDGAQAEAKQRKTTGSSGDEEEYFVERLKSARKAVRGKTS
;
A
#
# COMPACT_ATOMS: atom_id res chain seq x y z
N MET A 1 -25.78 27.54 -26.51
CA MET A 1 -25.83 26.07 -26.45
C MET A 1 -25.43 25.52 -27.81
N ILE A 2 -24.25 24.93 -27.96
CA ILE A 2 -23.78 24.43 -29.27
C ILE A 2 -24.30 22.99 -29.42
N LYS A 3 -25.15 22.73 -30.42
CA LYS A 3 -25.59 21.38 -30.77
C LYS A 3 -24.50 20.70 -31.60
N LEU A 4 -24.01 19.55 -31.14
CA LEU A 4 -23.13 18.69 -31.92
C LEU A 4 -23.89 18.13 -33.12
N ARG A 5 -23.37 18.35 -34.32
CA ARG A 5 -24.01 17.95 -35.59
C ARG A 5 -23.81 16.46 -35.91
N SER A 6 -22.82 15.80 -35.30
CA SER A 6 -22.52 14.38 -35.50
C SER A 6 -21.90 13.73 -34.25
N LEU A 7 -22.08 12.41 -34.13
CA LEU A 7 -21.44 11.59 -33.11
C LEU A 7 -19.98 11.34 -33.48
N ASN A 8 -19.08 11.51 -32.49
CA ASN A 8 -17.68 11.14 -32.65
C ASN A 8 -17.51 9.61 -32.66
N GLN A 9 -16.33 9.13 -33.10
CA GLN A 9 -16.06 7.69 -33.22
C GLN A 9 -16.13 6.94 -31.89
N ALA A 10 -15.70 7.58 -30.79
CA ALA A 10 -15.81 7.00 -29.46
C ALA A 10 -17.27 6.76 -29.03
N ALA A 11 -18.18 7.67 -29.36
CA ALA A 11 -19.60 7.53 -29.06
C ALA A 11 -20.26 6.47 -29.96
N LYS A 12 -19.88 6.40 -31.25
CA LYS A 12 -20.31 5.32 -32.15
C LYS A 12 -19.86 3.95 -31.66
N LEU A 13 -18.61 3.83 -31.20
CA LEU A 13 -18.08 2.60 -30.61
C LEU A 13 -18.84 2.24 -29.32
N GLY A 14 -19.18 3.24 -28.50
CA GLY A 14 -19.97 3.07 -27.27
C GLY A 14 -21.37 2.46 -27.50
N LEU A 15 -21.93 2.62 -28.71
CA LEU A 15 -23.19 1.94 -29.09
C LEU A 15 -23.00 0.45 -29.39
N LYS A 16 -21.78 0.04 -29.78
CA LYS A 16 -21.44 -1.35 -30.10
C LYS A 16 -20.85 -2.11 -28.91
N THR A 17 -20.13 -1.44 -28.03
CA THR A 17 -19.43 -2.07 -26.89
C THR A 17 -19.24 -1.10 -25.72
N SER A 18 -19.24 -1.63 -24.49
CA SER A 18 -18.88 -0.87 -23.29
C SER A 18 -17.36 -0.66 -23.14
N LEU A 19 -16.56 -1.29 -24.01
CA LEU A 19 -15.12 -1.20 -23.96
C LEU A 19 -14.61 0.18 -24.41
N ARG A 20 -13.82 0.81 -23.55
CA ARG A 20 -13.08 2.05 -23.83
C ARG A 20 -11.63 1.77 -24.22
N PRO A 21 -10.99 2.58 -25.06
CA PRO A 21 -9.55 2.51 -25.31
C PRO A 21 -8.74 2.70 -24.02
N VAL A 22 -7.58 2.03 -23.95
CA VAL A 22 -6.61 2.19 -22.85
C VAL A 22 -5.39 2.95 -23.38
N ILE A 23 -4.99 4.00 -22.68
CA ILE A 23 -3.85 4.85 -23.05
C ILE A 23 -2.55 4.24 -22.50
N ARG A 24 -1.46 4.31 -23.28
CA ARG A 24 -0.14 3.85 -22.83
C ARG A 24 0.38 4.75 -21.71
N GLN A 25 0.98 4.15 -20.70
CA GLN A 25 1.70 4.83 -19.64
C GLN A 25 3.18 4.48 -19.77
N GLU A 26 4.03 5.49 -19.90
CA GLU A 26 5.49 5.29 -20.06
C GLU A 26 6.12 4.61 -18.84
N THR A 27 5.61 4.92 -17.65
CA THR A 27 6.18 4.43 -16.39
C THR A 27 5.67 3.05 -15.97
N ARG A 28 4.64 2.54 -16.63
CA ARG A 28 3.98 1.28 -16.25
C ARG A 28 3.85 0.36 -17.45
N TRP A 29 4.73 -0.64 -17.49
CA TRP A 29 4.76 -1.64 -18.55
C TRP A 29 3.41 -2.37 -18.75
N SER A 30 2.64 -2.59 -17.67
CA SER A 30 1.34 -3.27 -17.72
C SER A 30 0.29 -2.50 -18.54
N SER A 31 0.46 -1.19 -18.73
CA SER A 31 -0.40 -0.39 -19.61
C SER A 31 -0.31 -0.83 -21.08
N THR A 32 0.88 -1.23 -21.54
CA THR A 32 1.10 -1.76 -22.89
C THR A 32 0.36 -3.09 -23.05
N PHE A 33 0.43 -3.96 -22.04
CA PHE A 33 -0.34 -5.21 -22.02
C PHE A 33 -1.85 -4.94 -22.07
N MET A 34 -2.38 -4.08 -21.20
CA MET A 34 -3.80 -3.74 -21.16
C MET A 34 -4.28 -3.09 -22.47
N MET A 35 -3.45 -2.28 -23.12
CA MET A 35 -3.75 -1.70 -24.42
C MET A 35 -3.89 -2.77 -25.49
N LEU A 36 -2.95 -3.71 -25.59
CA LEU A 36 -3.00 -4.79 -26.57
C LEU A 36 -4.18 -5.74 -26.31
N ASP A 37 -4.43 -6.10 -25.06
CA ASP A 37 -5.61 -6.88 -24.66
C ASP A 37 -6.90 -6.16 -25.07
N ARG A 38 -6.97 -4.84 -24.84
CA ARG A 38 -8.11 -4.02 -25.23
C ARG A 38 -8.26 -3.95 -26.74
N TYR A 39 -7.16 -3.78 -27.48
CA TYR A 39 -7.15 -3.74 -28.94
C TYR A 39 -7.78 -4.99 -29.54
N PHE A 40 -7.33 -6.18 -29.13
CA PHE A 40 -7.86 -7.44 -29.66
C PHE A 40 -9.35 -7.64 -29.35
N LYS A 41 -9.82 -7.19 -28.18
CA LYS A 41 -11.25 -7.21 -27.83
C LYS A 41 -12.08 -6.20 -28.65
N LEU A 42 -11.50 -5.05 -28.99
CA LEU A 42 -12.16 -4.04 -29.82
C LEU A 42 -12.16 -4.39 -31.30
N LEU A 43 -11.18 -5.19 -31.76
CA LEU A 43 -11.00 -5.53 -33.17
C LEU A 43 -12.25 -6.20 -33.76
N GLU A 44 -12.99 -6.99 -32.99
CA GLU A 44 -14.25 -7.61 -33.42
C GLU A 44 -15.32 -6.59 -33.85
N PHE A 45 -15.30 -5.38 -33.29
CA PHE A 45 -16.30 -4.33 -33.54
C PHE A 45 -15.86 -3.29 -34.58
N VAL A 46 -14.54 -3.24 -34.85
CA VAL A 46 -13.89 -2.13 -35.57
C VAL A 46 -13.23 -2.58 -36.88
N LYS A 47 -12.92 -3.87 -37.04
CA LYS A 47 -12.25 -4.42 -38.25
C LYS A 47 -12.95 -4.11 -39.58
N ASP A 48 -14.26 -3.90 -39.58
CA ASP A 48 -15.07 -3.66 -40.80
C ASP A 48 -15.35 -2.16 -41.02
N ASP A 49 -14.83 -1.25 -40.19
CA ASP A 49 -15.01 0.19 -40.36
C ASP A 49 -13.96 0.76 -41.31
N ALA A 50 -14.37 1.05 -42.54
CA ALA A 50 -13.49 1.62 -43.59
C ALA A 50 -12.81 2.93 -43.17
N ASN A 51 -13.38 3.70 -42.22
CA ASN A 51 -12.74 4.93 -41.74
C ASN A 51 -11.55 4.68 -40.80
N LEU A 52 -11.41 3.45 -40.30
CA LEU A 52 -10.36 3.05 -39.38
C LEU A 52 -9.33 2.11 -40.02
N GLU A 53 -9.49 1.74 -41.29
CA GLU A 53 -8.59 0.82 -41.99
C GLU A 53 -7.12 1.28 -41.91
N ASP A 54 -6.85 2.57 -42.18
CA ASP A 54 -5.51 3.16 -42.11
C ASP A 54 -4.97 3.31 -40.67
N ALA A 55 -5.85 3.27 -39.67
CA ALA A 55 -5.49 3.42 -38.26
C ALA A 55 -5.29 2.08 -37.55
N LEU A 56 -5.77 0.98 -38.13
CA LEU A 56 -5.63 -0.36 -37.59
C LEU A 56 -4.32 -1.00 -38.08
N PRO A 57 -3.63 -1.78 -37.23
CA PRO A 57 -2.57 -2.66 -37.70
C PRO A 57 -3.05 -3.54 -38.85
N THR A 58 -2.18 -3.68 -39.86
CA THR A 58 -2.43 -4.45 -41.07
C THR A 58 -2.67 -5.92 -40.73
N ARG A 59 -3.35 -6.65 -41.62
CA ARG A 59 -3.52 -8.12 -41.48
C ARG A 59 -2.20 -8.86 -41.28
N ALA A 60 -1.09 -8.37 -41.84
CA ALA A 60 0.25 -8.95 -41.65
C ALA A 60 0.88 -8.61 -40.28
N GLU A 61 0.50 -7.49 -39.67
CA GLU A 61 1.02 -7.01 -38.37
C GLU A 61 0.24 -7.58 -37.17
N ASN A 62 -1.01 -7.99 -37.40
CA ASN A 62 -1.84 -8.60 -36.37
C ASN A 62 -1.28 -9.93 -35.79
N PRO A 63 -0.78 -10.88 -36.60
CA PRO A 63 -0.16 -12.11 -36.10
C PRO A 63 1.04 -11.87 -35.15
N PRO A 64 2.06 -11.04 -35.48
CA PRO A 64 3.14 -10.77 -34.54
C PRO A 64 2.66 -10.02 -33.30
N LEU A 65 1.69 -9.10 -33.40
CA LEU A 65 1.08 -8.47 -32.23
C LEU A 65 0.37 -9.47 -31.32
N LYS A 66 -0.29 -10.49 -31.89
CA LYS A 66 -0.95 -11.56 -31.12
C LYS A 66 0.06 -12.44 -30.41
N ALA A 67 1.17 -12.76 -31.07
CA ALA A 67 2.29 -13.47 -30.45
C ALA A 67 2.94 -12.66 -29.32
N LEU A 68 3.11 -11.35 -29.50
CA LEU A 68 3.60 -10.44 -28.46
C LEU A 68 2.64 -10.39 -27.27
N HIS A 69 1.34 -10.26 -27.52
CA HIS A 69 0.31 -10.26 -26.48
C HIS A 69 0.37 -11.55 -25.64
N ALA A 70 0.52 -12.71 -26.27
CA ALA A 70 0.67 -13.99 -25.55
C ALA A 70 1.90 -13.99 -24.62
N LYS A 71 3.05 -13.46 -25.06
CA LYS A 71 4.24 -13.32 -24.21
C LYS A 71 4.00 -12.37 -23.04
N LEU A 72 3.34 -11.23 -23.29
CA LEU A 72 3.01 -10.27 -22.24
C LEU A 72 2.00 -10.83 -21.22
N THR A 73 1.04 -11.65 -21.66
CA THR A 73 0.13 -12.37 -20.74
C THR A 73 0.90 -13.26 -19.78
N ASN A 74 1.94 -13.96 -20.24
CA ASN A 74 2.78 -14.78 -19.38
C ASN A 74 3.52 -13.92 -18.35
N VAL A 75 4.14 -12.81 -18.78
CA VAL A 75 4.83 -11.88 -17.87
C VAL A 75 3.85 -11.28 -16.84
N GLU A 76 2.64 -10.90 -17.25
CA GLU A 76 1.59 -10.40 -16.36
C GLU A 76 1.15 -11.46 -15.36
N SER A 77 0.98 -12.70 -15.79
CA SER A 77 0.60 -13.80 -14.90
C SER A 77 1.67 -14.09 -13.85
N VAL A 78 2.95 -14.11 -14.25
CA VAL A 78 4.08 -14.31 -13.33
C VAL A 78 4.19 -13.12 -12.38
N THR A 79 4.07 -11.90 -12.88
CA THR A 79 4.12 -10.68 -12.05
C THR A 79 3.00 -10.70 -11.01
N LYS A 80 1.77 -11.06 -11.37
CA LYS A 80 0.66 -11.20 -10.42
C LYS A 80 0.87 -12.35 -9.43
N ALA A 81 1.45 -13.46 -9.86
CA ALA A 81 1.76 -14.58 -8.97
C ALA A 81 2.85 -14.19 -7.95
N LEU A 82 3.89 -13.49 -8.37
CA LEU A 82 4.95 -12.99 -7.50
C LEU A 82 4.46 -11.88 -6.56
N LEU A 83 3.62 -10.96 -7.05
CA LEU A 83 2.98 -9.92 -6.23
C LEU A 83 1.84 -10.47 -5.37
N SER A 84 1.54 -11.77 -5.44
CA SER A 84 0.54 -12.36 -4.54
C SER A 84 0.98 -12.20 -3.09
N THR A 85 0.01 -12.16 -2.18
CA THR A 85 0.20 -12.00 -0.73
C THR A 85 1.11 -13.04 -0.10
N LYS A 86 1.44 -14.12 -0.83
CA LYS A 86 2.35 -15.18 -0.39
C LYS A 86 3.82 -14.78 -0.44
N TYR A 87 4.26 -14.08 -1.49
CA TYR A 87 5.69 -13.80 -1.71
C TYR A 87 6.08 -12.36 -1.38
N LEU A 88 5.17 -11.41 -1.61
CA LEU A 88 5.41 -9.97 -1.39
C LEU A 88 4.31 -9.32 -0.55
N GLY A 89 3.53 -10.10 0.18
CA GLY A 89 2.54 -9.58 1.13
C GLY A 89 3.17 -9.07 2.42
N GLU A 90 2.39 -8.33 3.22
CA GLU A 90 2.81 -7.77 4.52
C GLU A 90 3.33 -8.82 5.52
N ARG A 91 2.94 -10.08 5.33
CA ARG A 91 3.35 -11.22 6.16
C ARG A 91 4.12 -12.28 5.38
N ALA A 92 4.67 -11.92 4.21
CA ALA A 92 5.49 -12.84 3.43
C ALA A 92 6.81 -13.12 4.15
N ASP A 93 7.39 -14.31 3.92
CA ASP A 93 8.63 -14.76 4.58
C ASP A 93 9.83 -13.85 4.29
N ILE A 94 9.79 -13.06 3.22
CA ILE A 94 10.81 -12.04 2.89
C ILE A 94 10.83 -10.89 3.91
N VAL A 95 9.72 -10.66 4.62
CA VAL A 95 9.58 -9.60 5.61
C VAL A 95 10.22 -10.07 6.93
N ASN A 96 11.43 -9.59 7.19
CA ASN A 96 12.23 -10.04 8.33
C ASN A 96 11.54 -9.82 9.69
N ALA A 97 10.79 -8.72 9.83
CA ALA A 97 10.08 -8.38 11.07
C ALA A 97 8.71 -7.77 10.77
N ALA A 98 7.77 -8.59 10.28
CA ALA A 98 6.45 -8.14 9.86
C ALA A 98 5.69 -7.33 10.92
N ASP A 99 5.74 -7.73 12.19
CA ASP A 99 5.10 -7.00 13.28
C ASP A 99 5.77 -5.63 13.52
N PHE A 100 7.09 -5.54 13.41
CA PHE A 100 7.84 -4.28 13.56
C PHE A 100 7.53 -3.30 12.43
N GLU A 101 7.53 -3.77 11.18
CA GLU A 101 7.21 -2.93 10.02
C GLU A 101 5.75 -2.43 10.09
N ALA A 102 4.82 -3.30 10.47
CA ALA A 102 3.43 -2.91 10.69
C ALA A 102 3.27 -1.88 11.84
N VAL A 103 4.11 -1.95 12.88
CA VAL A 103 4.14 -0.93 13.94
C VAL A 103 4.61 0.40 13.38
N CYS A 104 5.70 0.44 12.62
CA CYS A 104 6.23 1.67 12.01
C CYS A 104 5.17 2.40 11.18
N VAL A 105 4.44 1.66 10.34
CA VAL A 105 3.34 2.20 9.53
C VAL A 105 2.23 2.78 10.41
N LYS A 106 1.74 2.02 11.39
CA LYS A 106 0.70 2.49 12.33
C LYS A 106 1.14 3.73 13.11
N ILE A 107 2.39 3.81 13.55
CA ILE A 107 2.93 4.97 14.27
C ILE A 107 2.99 6.19 13.34
N GLN A 108 3.50 6.04 12.11
CA GLN A 108 3.55 7.13 11.12
C GLN A 108 2.16 7.68 10.78
N GLU A 109 1.16 6.80 10.74
CA GLU A 109 -0.23 7.18 10.50
C GLU A 109 -0.98 7.68 11.76
N GLY A 110 -0.30 7.82 12.90
CA GLY A 110 -0.90 8.32 14.15
C GLY A 110 -1.83 7.31 14.86
N ARG A 111 -1.81 6.04 14.48
CA ARG A 111 -2.64 4.95 15.04
C ARG A 111 -1.92 4.08 16.06
N ALA A 112 -1.01 4.68 16.84
CA ALA A 112 -0.24 3.96 17.87
C ALA A 112 -1.12 3.30 18.97
N HIS A 113 -2.34 3.79 19.19
CA HIS A 113 -3.30 3.17 20.10
C HIS A 113 -3.81 1.79 19.63
N GLN A 114 -3.64 1.47 18.34
CA GLN A 114 -4.13 0.22 17.73
C GLN A 114 -3.05 -0.88 17.64
N LEU A 115 -1.97 -0.77 18.40
CA LEU A 115 -0.90 -1.76 18.39
C LEU A 115 -1.31 -3.02 19.17
N SER A 116 -1.13 -4.20 18.56
CA SER A 116 -1.34 -5.49 19.22
C SER A 116 -0.23 -5.77 20.26
N CYS A 117 -0.41 -6.80 21.10
CA CYS A 117 0.63 -7.20 22.05
C CYS A 117 1.94 -7.63 21.36
N ALA A 118 1.86 -8.38 20.25
CA ALA A 118 3.02 -8.78 19.46
C ALA A 118 3.75 -7.56 18.88
N GLN A 119 2.99 -6.59 18.38
CA GLN A 119 3.49 -5.32 17.87
C GLN A 119 4.19 -4.49 18.96
N LYS A 120 3.59 -4.39 20.16
CA LYS A 120 4.21 -3.71 21.31
C LYS A 120 5.50 -4.40 21.75
N ALA A 121 5.53 -5.73 21.75
CA ALA A 121 6.72 -6.50 22.07
C ALA A 121 7.85 -6.25 21.05
N ALA A 122 7.52 -6.16 19.75
CA ALA A 122 8.49 -5.92 18.69
C ALA A 122 9.22 -4.56 18.79
N VAL A 123 8.59 -3.54 19.37
CA VAL A 123 9.21 -2.21 19.58
C VAL A 123 9.65 -1.94 21.02
N SER A 124 9.52 -2.92 21.92
CA SER A 124 9.82 -2.74 23.35
C SER A 124 11.25 -2.30 23.64
N GLN A 125 12.23 -2.74 22.83
CA GLN A 125 13.63 -2.33 22.97
C GLN A 125 13.91 -0.90 22.49
N LEU A 126 13.05 -0.37 21.62
CA LEU A 126 13.13 0.99 21.10
C LEU A 126 12.36 1.99 21.98
N ALA A 127 11.49 1.50 22.85
CA ALA A 127 10.94 2.29 23.92
C ALA A 127 12.08 2.66 24.87
N ALA A 128 12.44 3.94 24.91
CA ALA A 128 13.50 4.43 25.79
C ALA A 128 13.25 3.95 27.23
N ARG A 129 14.27 3.35 27.87
CA ARG A 129 14.27 3.12 29.32
C ARG A 129 14.16 4.49 29.97
N GLU A 130 13.07 4.76 30.68
CA GLU A 130 13.12 5.80 31.70
C GLU A 130 14.18 5.37 32.73
N ALA A 131 15.23 6.17 32.85
CA ALA A 131 16.22 5.98 33.91
C ALA A 131 15.49 6.14 35.25
N PRO A 132 15.71 5.25 36.24
CA PRO A 132 15.24 5.54 37.58
C PRO A 132 15.97 6.81 38.04
N ASP A 133 15.21 7.84 38.40
CA ASP A 133 15.74 9.00 39.09
C ASP A 133 16.46 8.49 40.35
N THR A 134 17.79 8.48 40.34
CA THR A 134 18.60 8.28 41.53
C THR A 134 18.48 9.53 42.40
N GLY A 135 17.42 9.56 43.21
CA GLY A 135 17.35 10.39 44.40
C GLY A 135 18.11 9.71 45.54
N ALA A 136 19.27 10.25 45.90
CA ALA A 136 20.07 9.82 47.03
C ALA A 136 19.45 10.31 48.37
N ALA A 137 19.22 9.39 49.32
CA ALA A 137 19.72 9.44 50.71
C ALA A 137 19.06 8.37 51.62
N SER A 138 19.89 7.51 52.24
CA SER A 138 19.89 6.96 53.63
C SER A 138 18.59 6.32 54.18
N ASP A 139 18.53 5.18 54.89
CA ASP A 139 19.46 4.31 55.61
C ASP A 139 18.76 2.95 55.87
N GLY A 140 19.53 1.86 56.00
CA GLY A 140 19.29 0.80 56.99
C GLY A 140 18.18 -0.27 56.81
N ALA A 141 18.63 -1.53 56.74
CA ALA A 141 18.02 -2.77 57.26
C ALA A 141 17.00 -3.58 56.40
N GLN A 142 17.54 -4.68 55.86
CA GLN A 142 17.01 -6.06 55.78
C GLN A 142 15.52 -6.33 55.50
N ALA A 143 15.35 -6.98 54.34
CA ALA A 143 14.70 -8.29 54.15
C ALA A 143 13.23 -8.39 53.69
N GLU A 144 13.07 -9.36 52.78
CA GLU A 144 11.92 -10.24 52.52
C GLU A 144 10.85 -9.85 51.48
N ALA A 145 10.52 -10.89 50.71
CA ALA A 145 9.62 -10.94 49.59
C ALA A 145 8.18 -10.53 49.93
N LYS A 146 7.53 -9.81 49.01
CA LYS A 146 6.07 -9.94 48.83
C LYS A 146 5.63 -9.51 47.44
N GLN A 147 5.22 -10.49 46.64
CA GLN A 147 4.27 -10.28 45.55
C GLN A 147 3.06 -9.49 46.08
N ARG A 148 2.72 -8.37 45.45
CA ARG A 148 1.41 -7.74 45.61
C ARG A 148 0.82 -7.40 44.25
N LYS A 149 -0.14 -8.24 43.90
CA LYS A 149 -1.17 -8.11 42.88
C LYS A 149 -2.11 -6.96 43.25
N THR A 150 -2.32 -6.02 42.34
CA THR A 150 -3.47 -5.09 42.27
C THR A 150 -3.60 -4.66 40.80
N THR A 151 -4.37 -5.32 39.93
CA THR A 151 -5.82 -5.11 39.69
C THR A 151 -6.36 -3.75 40.12
N GLY A 152 -6.62 -2.86 39.16
CA GLY A 152 -7.52 -1.71 39.34
C GLY A 152 -7.33 -0.56 38.34
N SER A 153 -8.35 -0.36 37.49
CA SER A 153 -8.68 0.85 36.71
C SER A 153 -7.93 1.11 35.39
N SER A 154 -8.60 0.86 34.27
CA SER A 154 -8.06 0.87 32.90
C SER A 154 -8.40 2.15 32.10
N GLY A 155 -8.68 3.27 32.76
CA GLY A 155 -9.07 4.52 32.08
C GLY A 155 -7.97 5.58 32.03
N ASP A 156 -7.14 5.67 33.06
CA ASP A 156 -6.26 6.83 33.28
C ASP A 156 -4.85 6.66 32.68
N GLU A 157 -4.48 5.42 32.33
CA GLU A 157 -3.17 5.06 31.78
C GLU A 157 -2.99 5.53 30.31
N GLU A 158 -4.10 5.68 29.57
CA GLU A 158 -4.08 6.00 28.13
C GLU A 158 -3.87 7.49 27.85
N GLU A 159 -4.50 8.38 28.62
CA GLU A 159 -4.28 9.83 28.53
C GLU A 159 -2.87 10.20 28.97
N TYR A 160 -2.35 9.53 29.99
CA TYR A 160 -1.02 9.77 30.53
C TYR A 160 0.09 9.42 29.53
N PHE A 161 -0.08 8.35 28.74
CA PHE A 161 0.91 7.96 27.73
C PHE A 161 0.98 8.95 26.55
N VAL A 162 -0.18 9.46 26.11
CA VAL A 162 -0.25 10.40 24.98
C VAL A 162 0.25 11.79 25.39
N GLU A 163 -0.08 12.27 26.58
CA GLU A 163 0.44 13.55 27.10
C GLU A 163 1.96 13.51 27.35
N ARG A 164 2.49 12.35 27.73
CA ARG A 164 3.94 12.11 27.88
C ARG A 164 4.70 12.18 26.54
N LEU A 165 4.12 11.66 25.45
CA LEU A 165 4.72 11.77 24.10
C LEU A 165 4.69 13.21 23.55
N LYS A 166 3.60 13.94 23.78
CA LYS A 166 3.49 15.36 23.38
C LYS A 166 4.47 16.25 24.14
N SER A 167 4.62 16.01 25.45
CA SER A 167 5.54 16.76 26.31
C SER A 167 7.01 16.53 25.93
N ALA A 168 7.40 15.29 25.60
CA ALA A 168 8.74 14.98 25.12
C ALA A 168 9.07 15.69 23.79
N ARG A 169 8.12 15.76 22.86
CA ARG A 169 8.30 16.48 21.58
C ARG A 169 8.47 18.00 21.79
N LYS A 170 7.80 18.58 22.78
CA LYS A 170 7.93 20.01 23.13
C LYS A 170 9.30 20.30 23.77
N ALA A 171 9.80 19.40 24.62
CA ALA A 171 11.11 19.54 25.27
C ALA A 171 12.29 19.43 24.29
N VAL A 172 12.18 18.59 23.27
CA VAL A 172 13.19 18.49 22.19
C VAL A 172 13.22 19.75 21.34
N ARG A 173 12.07 20.39 21.12
CA ARG A 173 11.95 21.61 20.30
C ARG A 173 12.36 22.90 21.03
N GLY A 174 12.41 22.88 22.36
CA GLY A 174 12.88 24.01 23.18
C GLY A 174 14.39 24.05 23.42
N LYS A 175 15.12 22.99 23.05
CA LYS A 175 16.60 22.89 23.20
C LYS A 175 17.38 23.36 21.97
N THR A 176 16.69 23.82 20.93
CA THR A 176 17.29 24.31 19.67
C THR A 176 17.09 25.82 19.46
N SER A 177 17.05 26.61 20.54
CA SER A 177 17.08 28.08 20.45
C SER A 177 18.05 28.69 21.43
#